data_AF-A0A2I0PWL2-F1
#
_entry.id   AF-A0A2I0PWL2-F1
#
_cell.length_a   1.000
_cell.length_b   1.000
_cell.length_c   1.000
_cell.angle_alpha   90.00
_cell.angle_beta   90.00
_cell.angle_gamma   90.00
#
_symmetry.space_group_name_H-M   'P 1'
#
loop_
_entity.id
_entity.type
_entity.pdbx_description
1 polymer ?
#
loop_
_entity_poly.entity_id
_entity_poly.type
_entity_poly.pdbx_seq_one_letter_code
_entity_poly.pdbx_strand_id
1 'polypeptide(L)'
;MRRTSLQLLDDILESIDNIDEDTGGISFDDFSKDRRRRDAVIRNFQVIGEAIKNLPSELRERYPDTDWKKIAGFRDVLTHVYFGIKLTIL
;
A
#
# COMPACT_ATOMS: atom_id res chain seq x y z
N MET A 1 -7.91 18.69 9.59
CA MET A 1 -8.94 18.73 8.53
C MET A 1 -9.22 17.30 8.12
N ARG A 2 -10.47 16.85 8.07
CA ARG A 2 -10.81 15.46 7.67
C ARG A 2 -10.72 15.38 6.15
N ARG A 3 -9.94 14.43 5.60
CA ARG A 3 -9.83 14.22 4.15
C ARG A 3 -11.16 13.68 3.60
N THR A 4 -11.51 14.05 2.38
CA THR A 4 -12.69 13.53 1.69
C THR A 4 -12.43 12.12 1.15
N SER A 5 -13.48 11.34 0.89
CA SER A 5 -13.34 10.01 0.28
C SER A 5 -12.65 10.06 -1.08
N LEU A 6 -12.90 11.11 -1.88
CA LEU A 6 -12.23 11.27 -3.18
C LEU A 6 -10.72 11.45 -3.01
N GLN A 7 -10.29 12.32 -2.10
CA GLN A 7 -8.85 12.51 -1.82
C GLN A 7 -8.16 11.24 -1.31
N LEU A 8 -8.87 10.40 -0.54
CA LEU A 8 -8.34 9.12 -0.07
C LEU A 8 -8.23 8.10 -1.21
N LEU A 9 -9.16 8.12 -2.17
CA LEU A 9 -9.07 7.29 -3.37
C LEU A 9 -7.95 7.76 -4.30
N ASP A 10 -7.76 9.08 -4.42
CA ASP A 10 -6.64 9.66 -5.17
C ASP A 10 -5.29 9.24 -4.54
N ASP A 11 -5.16 9.28 -3.21
CA ASP A 11 -3.95 8.78 -2.52
C ASP A 11 -3.65 7.32 -2.86
N ILE A 12 -4.70 6.48 -2.95
CA ILE A 12 -4.57 5.06 -3.26
C ILE A 12 -4.08 4.89 -4.69
N LEU A 13 -4.68 5.61 -5.66
CA LEU A 13 -4.30 5.55 -7.06
C LEU A 13 -2.86 6.02 -7.27
N GLU A 14 -2.50 7.18 -6.72
CA GLU A 14 -1.12 7.70 -6.79
C GLU A 14 -0.11 6.73 -6.18
N SER A 15 -0.46 6.09 -5.06
CA SER A 15 0.41 5.09 -4.44
C SER A 15 0.58 3.84 -5.29
N ILE A 16 -0.47 3.40 -6.01
CA ILE A 16 -0.40 2.28 -6.95
C ILE A 16 0.51 2.64 -8.12
N ASP A 17 0.31 3.80 -8.74
CA ASP A 17 1.12 4.26 -9.86
C ASP A 17 2.61 4.35 -9.47
N ASN A 18 2.92 4.90 -8.30
CA ASN A 18 4.29 4.96 -7.79
C ASN A 18 4.92 3.56 -7.60
N ILE A 19 4.14 2.59 -7.11
CA ILE A 19 4.63 1.21 -6.95
C ILE A 19 4.93 0.60 -8.32
N ASP A 20 4.04 0.78 -9.29
CA ASP A 20 4.22 0.26 -10.65
C ASP A 20 5.45 0.89 -11.33
N GLU A 21 5.69 2.20 -11.12
CA GLU A 21 6.90 2.87 -11.62
C GLU A 21 8.18 2.37 -10.94
N ASP A 22 8.17 2.20 -9.62
CA ASP A 22 9.35 1.77 -8.85
C ASP A 22 9.72 0.30 -9.09
N THR A 23 8.75 -0.53 -9.45
CA THR A 23 8.91 -1.97 -9.69
C THR A 23 8.94 -2.33 -11.18
N GLY A 24 8.53 -1.42 -12.05
CA GLY A 24 8.45 -1.61 -13.49
C GLY A 24 9.81 -1.88 -14.12
N GLY A 25 9.89 -2.94 -14.92
CA GLY A 25 11.05 -3.24 -15.77
C GLY A 25 12.32 -3.69 -15.03
N ILE A 26 12.25 -3.95 -13.71
CA ILE A 26 13.38 -4.46 -12.93
C ILE A 26 13.16 -5.90 -12.48
N SER A 27 14.25 -6.64 -12.28
CA SER A 27 14.17 -7.99 -11.71
C SER A 27 13.95 -7.92 -10.19
N PHE A 28 13.43 -9.00 -9.61
CA PHE A 28 13.32 -9.12 -8.15
C PHE A 28 14.70 -9.03 -7.47
N ASP A 29 15.76 -9.56 -8.10
CA ASP A 29 17.12 -9.50 -7.53
C ASP A 29 17.61 -8.04 -7.45
N ASP A 30 17.38 -7.25 -8.50
CA ASP A 30 17.71 -5.82 -8.52
C ASP A 30 16.88 -5.05 -7.47
N PHE A 31 15.58 -5.30 -7.41
CA PHE A 31 14.69 -4.72 -6.40
C PHE A 31 15.16 -5.07 -4.98
N SER A 32 15.54 -6.32 -4.74
CA SER A 32 15.97 -6.82 -3.43
C SER A 32 17.28 -6.18 -2.94
N LYS A 33 18.09 -5.62 -3.85
CA LYS A 33 19.35 -4.94 -3.53
C LYS A 33 19.16 -3.43 -3.38
N ASP A 34 18.14 -2.86 -4.03
CA ASP A 34 17.82 -1.45 -3.93
C ASP A 34 16.99 -1.14 -2.67
N ARG A 35 17.67 -0.67 -1.61
CA ARG A 35 17.00 -0.24 -0.38
C ARG A 35 16.03 0.93 -0.62
N ARG A 36 16.37 1.89 -1.49
CA ARG A 36 15.56 3.10 -1.66
C ARG A 36 14.21 2.77 -2.31
N ARG A 37 14.23 1.95 -3.37
CA ARG A 37 13.01 1.46 -4.02
C ARG A 37 12.14 0.66 -3.06
N ARG A 38 12.74 -0.23 -2.27
CA ARG A 38 11.99 -0.99 -1.25
C ARG A 38 11.33 -0.08 -0.22
N ASP A 39 12.07 0.89 0.32
CA ASP A 39 11.54 1.83 1.30
C ASP A 39 10.40 2.68 0.68
N ALA A 40 10.51 3.06 -0.60
CA ALA A 40 9.46 3.76 -1.35
C ALA A 40 8.19 2.90 -1.54
N VAL A 41 8.34 1.66 -2.01
CA VAL A 41 7.23 0.70 -2.18
C VAL A 41 6.52 0.42 -0.84
N ILE A 42 7.29 0.16 0.23
CA ILE A 42 6.74 -0.05 1.58
C ILE A 42 5.93 1.17 2.03
N ARG A 43 6.45 2.38 1.78
CA ARG A 43 5.74 3.62 2.13
C ARG A 43 4.43 3.75 1.37
N ASN A 44 4.40 3.48 0.06
CA ASN A 44 3.18 3.53 -0.74
C ASN A 44 2.13 2.52 -0.24
N PHE A 45 2.53 1.30 0.11
CA PHE A 45 1.60 0.34 0.75
C PHE A 45 1.06 0.81 2.10
N GLN A 46 1.86 1.50 2.91
CA GLN A 46 1.39 2.09 4.17
C GLN A 46 0.36 3.20 3.93
N VAL A 47 0.55 4.02 2.89
CA VAL A 47 -0.41 5.06 2.49
C VAL A 47 -1.73 4.44 2.06
N ILE A 48 -1.69 3.41 1.20
CA ILE A 48 -2.89 2.67 0.76
C ILE A 48 -3.66 2.13 1.97
N GLY A 49 -2.98 1.45 2.89
CA GLY A 49 -3.62 0.88 4.07
C GLY A 49 -4.24 1.94 4.99
N GLU A 50 -3.56 3.08 5.17
CA GLU A 50 -4.09 4.21 5.95
C GLU A 50 -5.30 4.87 5.27
N ALA A 51 -5.23 5.06 3.95
CA ALA A 51 -6.34 5.65 3.19
C ALA A 51 -7.60 4.77 3.30
N ILE A 52 -7.46 3.45 3.15
CA ILE A 52 -8.57 2.50 3.30
C ILE A 52 -9.16 2.52 4.72
N LYS A 53 -8.33 2.59 5.78
CA LYS A 53 -8.80 2.71 7.16
C LYS A 53 -9.67 3.96 7.39
N ASN A 54 -9.39 5.03 6.65
CA ASN A 54 -10.12 6.29 6.74
C ASN A 54 -11.34 6.39 5.80
N LEU A 55 -11.56 5.42 4.91
CA LEU A 55 -12.76 5.37 4.07
C LEU A 55 -14.02 5.04 4.90
N PRO A 56 -15.16 5.69 4.62
CA PRO A 56 -16.45 5.33 5.23
C PRO A 56 -16.77 3.84 5.01
N SER A 57 -17.34 3.18 6.01
CA SER A 57 -17.73 1.77 5.91
C SER A 57 -18.77 1.55 4.82
N GLU A 58 -19.68 2.50 4.62
CA GLU A 58 -20.74 2.45 3.59
C GLU A 58 -20.17 2.45 2.17
N LEU A 59 -18.95 2.95 1.97
CA LEU A 59 -18.27 2.86 0.68
C LEU A 59 -17.69 1.46 0.49
N ARG A 60 -17.02 0.92 1.52
CA ARG A 60 -16.39 -0.41 1.48
C ARG A 60 -17.44 -1.52 1.34
N GLU A 61 -18.58 -1.38 2.02
CA GLU A 61 -19.71 -2.30 1.95
C GLU A 61 -20.37 -2.34 0.56
N ARG A 62 -20.29 -1.26 -0.22
CA ARG A 62 -20.77 -1.24 -1.62
C ARG A 62 -19.90 -2.05 -2.56
N TYR A 63 -18.65 -2.34 -2.18
CA TYR A 63 -17.70 -3.12 -2.96
C TYR A 63 -17.20 -4.32 -2.14
N PRO A 64 -18.09 -5.29 -1.84
CA PRO A 64 -17.77 -6.40 -0.95
C PRO A 64 -16.77 -7.40 -1.56
N ASP A 65 -16.60 -7.41 -2.88
CA ASP A 65 -15.65 -8.27 -3.57
C ASP A 65 -14.18 -7.85 -3.32
N THR A 66 -13.96 -6.63 -2.84
CA THR A 66 -12.63 -6.15 -2.44
C THR A 66 -12.37 -6.50 -0.97
N ASP A 67 -11.24 -7.17 -0.69
CA ASP A 67 -10.84 -7.52 0.68
C ASP A 67 -10.21 -6.32 1.42
N TRP A 68 -11.03 -5.30 1.68
CA TRP A 68 -10.61 -4.06 2.34
C TRP A 68 -9.88 -4.30 3.66
N LYS A 69 -10.29 -5.33 4.41
CA LYS A 69 -9.70 -5.67 5.71
C LYS A 69 -8.27 -6.17 5.55
N LYS A 70 -8.01 -7.05 4.58
CA LYS A 70 -6.63 -7.51 4.31
C LYS A 70 -5.74 -6.37 3.84
N ILE A 71 -6.22 -5.53 2.93
CA ILE A 71 -5.41 -4.42 2.39
C ILE A 71 -5.09 -3.41 3.51
N ALA A 72 -6.07 -3.01 4.31
CA ALA A 72 -5.84 -2.15 5.47
C ALA A 72 -4.91 -2.79 6.52
N GLY A 73 -5.02 -4.10 6.74
CA GLY A 73 -4.18 -4.86 7.66
C GLY A 73 -2.74 -5.04 7.19
N PHE A 74 -2.47 -4.93 5.89
CA PHE A 74 -1.11 -5.05 5.33
C PHE A 74 -0.18 -3.96 5.87
N ARG A 75 -0.69 -2.74 6.11
CA ARG A 75 0.05 -1.67 6.80
C ARG A 75 0.58 -2.14 8.16
N ASP A 76 -0.22 -2.88 8.92
CA ASP A 76 0.15 -3.31 10.27
C ASP A 76 1.27 -4.37 10.21
N VAL A 77 1.23 -5.25 9.20
CA VAL A 77 2.32 -6.20 8.88
C VAL A 77 3.60 -5.44 8.53
N LEU A 78 3.53 -4.46 7.62
CA LEU A 78 4.69 -3.67 7.18
C LEU A 78 5.33 -2.83 8.30
N THR A 79 4.52 -2.34 9.24
CA THR A 79 5.00 -1.46 10.33
C THR A 79 5.57 -2.25 11.52
N HIS A 80 5.00 -3.41 11.86
CA HIS A 80 5.43 -4.19 13.03
C HIS A 80 6.61 -5.13 12.74
N VAL A 81 6.94 -5.34 11.46
CA VAL A 81 7.91 -6.36 11.05
C VAL A 81 9.07 -5.76 10.24
N TYR A 82 9.45 -4.50 10.55
CA TYR A 82 10.69 -3.88 10.05
C TYR A 82 11.96 -4.72 10.34
N PHE A 83 11.86 -5.69 11.25
CA PHE A 83 12.76 -6.83 11.39
C PHE A 83 12.04 -8.13 11.00
N GLY A 84 12.15 -8.58 9.73
CA GLY A 84 11.80 -9.97 9.37
C GLY A 84 10.81 -10.17 8.24
N ILE A 85 10.34 -9.12 7.55
CA ILE A 85 9.58 -9.32 6.31
C ILE A 85 10.50 -9.92 5.26
N LYS A 86 10.11 -11.10 4.74
CA LYS A 86 10.69 -11.63 3.51
C LYS A 86 10.32 -10.68 2.38
N LEU A 87 11.32 -10.17 1.68
CA LEU A 87 11.12 -9.32 0.50
C LEU A 87 10.17 -9.93 -0.54
N THR A 88 10.02 -11.26 -0.54
CA THR A 88 9.10 -12.00 -1.41
C THR A 88 7.62 -11.76 -1.15
N ILE A 89 7.23 -11.03 -0.09
CA ILE A 89 5.83 -10.66 0.15
C ILE A 89 5.48 -9.26 -0.39
N LEU A 90 6.51 -8.49 -0.79
CA LEU A 90 6.37 -7.27 -1.59
C LEU A 90 6.30 -7.67 -3.06
#